data_AF-A0AAW3QZ66-F1
#
_entry.id   AF-A0AAW3QZ66-F1
#
_cell.length_a   1.000
_cell.length_b   1.000
_cell.length_c   1.000
_cell.angle_alpha   90.00
_cell.angle_beta   90.00
_cell.angle_gamma   90.00
#
_symmetry.space_group_name_H-M   'P 1'
#
loop_
_entity.id
_entity.type
_entity.pdbx_description
1 polymer ?
#
loop_
_entity_poly.entity_id
_entity_poly.type
_entity_poly.pdbx_seq_one_letter_code
_entity_poly.pdbx_strand_id
1 'polypeptide(L)'
;MTLNNSQARLFSFVQRIETLLEERKGINEGISDIKTEAKSAGFDNKVIMQMIRERAMSQAEREEWQSLCELYRATLGMLDGTPMSDNARRHMSRDEKDDREAGVDDMFDPTPEPEPAASPAEARGQGAEAFRSGKRVTENPFPAGDPARASWDEGWCSEAGSDGMDIPPEWRRSPKKAEKGDEA
;
A
#
# COMPACT_ATOMS: atom_id res chain seq x y z
N MET A 1 49.25 48.60 -41.05
CA MET A 1 49.48 47.97 -39.72
C MET A 1 48.31 47.03 -39.46
N THR A 2 48.47 45.75 -39.80
CA THR A 2 47.50 44.69 -39.52
C THR A 2 47.51 44.43 -38.02
N LEU A 3 46.62 45.09 -37.28
CA LEU A 3 46.44 44.83 -35.86
C LEU A 3 46.18 43.33 -35.65
N ASN A 4 47.03 42.71 -34.83
CA ASN A 4 47.01 41.33 -34.37
C ASN A 4 45.58 40.78 -34.17
N ASN A 5 45.07 40.04 -35.16
CA ASN A 5 43.74 39.41 -35.13
C ASN A 5 43.61 38.45 -33.93
N SER A 6 44.70 37.81 -33.53
CA SER A 6 44.78 36.95 -32.34
C SER A 6 44.61 37.71 -31.03
N GLN A 7 45.23 38.90 -30.89
CA GLN A 7 45.06 39.73 -29.69
C GLN A 7 43.63 40.24 -29.58
N ALA A 8 43.04 40.74 -30.67
CA ALA A 8 41.65 41.19 -30.69
C ALA A 8 40.65 40.08 -30.32
N ARG A 9 40.88 38.84 -30.79
CA ARG A 9 40.07 37.68 -30.40
C ARG A 9 40.25 37.32 -28.92
N LEU A 10 41.46 37.41 -28.39
CA LEU A 10 41.71 37.16 -26.98
C LEU A 10 40.97 38.18 -26.11
N PHE A 11 41.08 39.47 -26.43
CA PHE A 11 40.35 40.53 -25.72
C PHE A 11 38.84 40.31 -25.75
N SER A 12 38.26 39.90 -26.89
CA SER A 12 36.81 39.66 -26.97
C SER A 12 36.37 38.44 -26.15
N PHE A 13 37.20 37.39 -26.06
CA PHE A 13 36.92 36.25 -25.16
C PHE A 13 37.00 36.67 -23.69
N VAL A 14 38.04 37.41 -23.31
CA VAL A 14 38.22 37.88 -21.92
C VAL A 14 37.04 38.74 -21.50
N GLN A 15 36.69 39.76 -22.29
CA GLN A 15 35.59 40.67 -21.97
C GLN A 15 34.26 39.93 -21.81
N ARG A 16 33.93 38.98 -22.71
CA ARG A 16 32.70 38.19 -22.62
C ARG A 16 32.66 37.32 -21.36
N ILE A 17 33.79 36.72 -20.98
CA ILE A 17 33.89 35.92 -19.76
C ILE A 17 33.73 36.81 -18.53
N GLU A 18 34.36 37.98 -18.49
CA GLU A 18 34.22 38.94 -17.39
C GLU A 18 32.77 39.39 -17.20
N THR A 19 32.07 39.71 -18.28
CA THR A 19 30.63 40.03 -18.21
C THR A 19 29.82 38.86 -17.64
N LEU A 20 30.06 37.62 -18.10
CA LEU A 20 29.36 36.44 -17.56
C LEU A 20 29.71 36.17 -16.09
N LEU A 21 30.93 36.48 -15.65
CA LEU A 21 31.33 36.34 -14.24
C LEU A 21 30.63 37.37 -13.36
N GLU A 22 30.48 38.61 -13.83
CA GLU A 22 29.72 39.66 -13.15
C GLU A 22 28.23 39.30 -13.06
N GLU A 23 27.62 38.84 -14.15
CA GLU A 23 26.24 38.34 -14.15
C GLU A 23 26.04 37.19 -13.18
N ARG A 24 26.95 36.19 -13.19
CA ARG A 24 26.91 35.06 -12.25
C ARG A 24 27.00 35.55 -10.80
N LYS A 25 27.85 36.54 -10.52
CA LYS A 25 28.00 37.13 -9.19
C LYS A 25 26.68 37.78 -8.75
N GLY A 26 26.06 38.59 -9.60
CA GLY A 26 24.75 39.20 -9.31
C GLY A 26 23.65 38.16 -9.07
N ILE A 27 23.62 37.08 -9.86
CA ILE A 27 22.67 35.97 -9.64
C ILE A 27 22.91 35.29 -8.29
N ASN A 28 24.18 35.04 -7.93
CA ASN A 28 24.51 34.41 -6.64
C ASN A 28 24.15 35.32 -5.45
N GLU A 29 24.34 36.63 -5.58
CA GLU A 29 23.91 37.61 -4.58
C GLU A 29 22.38 37.56 -4.41
N GLY A 30 21.62 37.58 -5.51
CA GLY A 30 20.16 37.42 -5.45
C GLY A 30 19.71 36.10 -4.80
N ILE A 31 20.39 34.98 -5.09
CA ILE A 31 20.12 33.69 -4.43
C ILE A 31 20.42 33.78 -2.92
N SER A 32 21.48 34.50 -2.53
CA SER A 32 21.84 34.69 -1.13
C SER A 32 20.79 35.53 -0.40
N ASP A 33 20.31 36.60 -1.02
CA ASP A 33 19.29 37.47 -0.44
C ASP A 33 18.00 36.70 -0.19
N ILE A 34 17.53 35.89 -1.15
CA ILE A 34 16.35 35.03 -0.99
C ILE A 34 16.57 34.01 0.15
N LYS A 35 17.78 33.45 0.29
CA LYS A 35 18.10 32.55 1.42
C LYS A 35 18.09 33.28 2.76
N THR A 36 18.49 34.56 2.80
CA THR A 36 18.40 35.34 4.04
C THR A 36 16.96 35.70 4.39
N GLU A 37 16.13 36.01 3.39
CA GLU A 37 14.70 36.24 3.54
C GLU A 37 13.97 34.97 4.00
N ALA A 38 14.27 33.82 3.40
CA ALA A 38 13.72 32.54 3.82
C ALA A 38 14.08 32.23 5.29
N LYS A 39 15.32 32.53 5.69
CA LYS A 39 15.78 32.37 7.07
C LYS A 39 15.07 33.31 8.04
N SER A 40 14.86 34.58 7.68
CA SER A 40 14.11 35.52 8.53
C SER A 40 12.63 35.15 8.65
N ALA A 41 12.05 34.52 7.62
CA ALA A 41 10.72 33.93 7.64
C ALA A 41 10.64 32.61 8.44
N GLY A 42 11.78 32.07 8.92
CA GLY A 42 11.84 30.87 9.76
C GLY A 42 12.06 29.54 9.02
N PHE A 43 12.37 29.57 7.72
CA PHE A 43 12.69 28.36 6.95
C PHE A 43 14.17 27.97 7.02
N ASP A 44 14.47 26.68 6.94
CA ASP A 44 15.85 26.17 6.82
C ASP A 44 16.32 26.14 5.35
N ASN A 45 17.37 26.92 5.07
CA ASN A 45 18.02 26.99 3.77
C ASN A 45 18.51 25.62 3.26
N LYS A 46 18.95 24.71 4.13
CA LYS A 46 19.40 23.37 3.72
C LYS A 46 18.26 22.56 3.13
N VAL A 47 17.10 22.61 3.79
CA VAL A 47 15.89 21.91 3.35
C VAL A 47 15.40 22.50 2.02
N ILE A 48 15.37 23.82 1.88
CA ILE A 48 14.99 24.48 0.61
C ILE A 48 15.90 24.03 -0.55
N MET A 49 17.22 24.02 -0.33
CA MET A 49 18.16 23.58 -1.37
C MET A 49 17.98 22.11 -1.75
N GLN A 50 17.65 21.26 -0.79
CA GLN A 50 17.32 19.86 -1.04
C GLN A 50 16.04 19.75 -1.87
N MET A 51 14.99 20.51 -1.53
CA MET A 51 13.74 20.55 -2.30
C MET A 51 13.95 21.04 -3.74
N ILE A 52 14.79 22.05 -3.97
CA ILE A 52 15.12 22.51 -5.33
C ILE A 52 15.78 21.38 -6.13
N ARG A 53 16.71 20.65 -5.51
CA ARG A 53 17.38 19.51 -6.16
C ARG A 53 16.39 18.40 -6.50
N GLU A 54 15.51 18.04 -5.57
CA GLU A 54 14.48 17.02 -5.79
C GLU A 54 13.48 17.44 -6.87
N ARG A 55 13.13 18.73 -6.94
CA ARG A 55 12.25 19.29 -7.98
C ARG A 55 12.89 19.34 -9.36
N ALA A 56 14.21 19.38 -9.44
CA ALA A 56 14.93 19.31 -10.71
C ALA A 56 14.97 17.89 -11.29
N MET A 57 14.84 16.86 -10.46
CA MET A 57 14.73 15.46 -10.90
C MET A 57 13.33 15.15 -11.44
N SER A 58 13.24 14.20 -12.37
CA SER A 58 11.95 13.66 -12.80
C SER A 58 11.27 12.88 -11.67
N GLN A 59 9.97 12.66 -11.80
CA GLN A 59 9.20 11.93 -10.78
C GLN A 59 9.73 10.49 -10.58
N ALA A 60 10.02 9.79 -11.67
CA ALA A 60 10.57 8.43 -11.63
C ALA A 60 11.95 8.39 -10.95
N GLU A 61 12.86 9.30 -11.33
CA GLU A 61 14.18 9.39 -10.69
C GLU A 61 14.09 9.71 -9.20
N ARG A 62 13.12 10.54 -8.79
CA ARG A 62 12.89 10.85 -7.39
C ARG A 62 12.43 9.63 -6.60
N GLU A 63 11.51 8.84 -7.15
CA GLU A 63 11.01 7.60 -6.53
C GLU A 63 12.10 6.54 -6.41
N GLU A 64 12.90 6.34 -7.46
CA GLU A 64 14.06 5.44 -7.46
C GLU A 64 15.09 5.88 -6.42
N TRP A 65 15.45 7.17 -6.40
CA TRP A 65 16.39 7.73 -5.44
C TRP A 65 15.89 7.58 -3.99
N GLN A 66 14.61 7.86 -3.74
CA GLN A 66 14.00 7.71 -2.42
C GLN A 66 14.06 6.25 -1.95
N SER A 67 13.70 5.32 -2.83
CA SER A 67 13.75 3.87 -2.55
C SER A 67 15.17 3.42 -2.19
N LEU A 68 16.19 3.89 -2.92
CA LEU A 68 17.60 3.59 -2.63
C LEU A 68 18.05 4.17 -1.30
N CYS A 69 17.68 5.42 -1.01
CA CYS A 69 17.99 6.04 0.28
C CYS A 69 17.36 5.31 1.45
N GLU A 70 16.13 4.83 1.31
CA GLU A 70 15.46 4.03 2.33
C GLU A 70 16.16 2.70 2.59
N LEU A 71 16.57 1.99 1.53
CA LEU A 71 17.35 0.76 1.68
C LEU A 71 18.64 1.01 2.46
N TYR A 72 19.38 2.08 2.14
CA TYR A 72 20.62 2.41 2.85
C TYR A 72 20.39 2.91 4.28
N ARG A 73 19.28 3.60 4.54
CA ARG A 73 18.90 3.94 5.93
C ARG A 73 18.58 2.68 6.73
N ALA A 74 17.92 1.71 6.11
CA ALA A 74 17.60 0.43 6.74
C ALA A 74 18.86 -0.35 7.14
N THR A 75 19.84 -0.45 6.24
CA THR A 75 21.11 -1.14 6.55
C THR A 75 21.90 -0.45 7.66
N LEU A 76 21.76 0.87 7.78
CA LEU A 76 22.40 1.67 8.83
C LEU A 76 21.56 1.80 10.10
N GLY A 77 20.37 1.18 10.18
CA GLY A 77 19.47 1.26 11.33
C GLY A 77 18.83 2.63 11.55
N MET A 78 18.91 3.54 10.57
CA MET A 78 18.36 4.90 10.61
C MET A 78 16.93 4.92 10.03
N LEU A 79 16.06 3.99 10.46
CA LEU A 79 14.68 3.94 9.98
C LEU A 79 13.81 4.85 10.85
N ASP A 80 13.92 6.15 10.73
CA ASP A 80 13.22 7.15 11.55
C ASP A 80 11.96 7.70 10.85
N GLY A 81 10.84 6.96 10.96
CA GLY A 81 9.48 7.50 10.87
C GLY A 81 9.03 8.08 9.52
N THR A 82 9.72 7.81 8.42
CA THR A 82 9.17 8.12 7.09
C THR A 82 7.95 7.22 6.80
N PRO A 83 6.96 7.66 6.00
CA PRO A 83 5.72 6.90 5.75
C PRO A 83 5.96 5.46 5.28
N MET A 84 7.06 5.22 4.57
CA MET A 84 7.47 3.88 4.11
C MET A 84 8.17 3.07 5.22
N SER A 85 8.92 3.71 6.12
CA SER A 85 9.51 3.11 7.32
C SER A 85 8.45 2.64 8.31
N ASP A 86 7.41 3.45 8.50
CA ASP A 86 6.26 3.08 9.32
C ASP A 86 5.43 1.97 8.67
N ASN A 87 5.29 1.96 7.35
CA ASN A 87 4.68 0.82 6.65
C ASN A 87 5.52 -0.46 6.74
N ALA A 88 6.85 -0.38 6.58
CA ALA A 88 7.74 -1.53 6.75
C ALA A 88 7.72 -2.05 8.19
N ARG A 89 7.70 -1.16 9.18
CA ARG A 89 7.49 -1.51 10.60
C ARG A 89 6.13 -2.14 10.81
N ARG A 90 5.04 -1.59 10.28
CA ARG A 90 3.70 -2.20 10.37
C ARG A 90 3.65 -3.58 9.74
N HIS A 91 4.37 -3.82 8.63
CA HIS A 91 4.45 -5.15 8.02
C HIS A 91 5.33 -6.11 8.82
N MET A 92 6.43 -5.64 9.42
CA MET A 92 7.31 -6.44 10.28
C MET A 92 6.74 -6.65 11.70
N SER A 93 5.92 -5.72 12.20
CA SER A 93 5.27 -5.75 13.51
C SER A 93 3.91 -6.42 13.46
N ARG A 94 3.36 -6.67 12.26
CA ARG A 94 2.14 -7.47 12.06
C ARG A 94 2.39 -8.98 12.12
N ASP A 95 3.53 -9.38 12.69
CA ASP A 95 3.78 -10.75 13.14
C ASP A 95 3.85 -10.91 14.67
N GLU A 96 3.69 -9.84 15.48
CA GLU A 96 3.68 -9.98 16.94
C GLU A 96 2.56 -9.15 17.61
N LYS A 97 1.36 -9.77 17.68
CA LYS A 97 0.33 -9.61 18.74
C LYS A 97 -0.01 -8.18 19.20
N ASP A 98 -1.04 -7.57 18.62
CA ASP A 98 -2.07 -6.83 19.39
C ASP A 98 -3.20 -6.32 18.48
N ASP A 99 -4.33 -7.05 18.45
CA ASP A 99 -5.65 -6.52 18.04
C ASP A 99 -6.61 -6.49 19.25
N ARG A 100 -6.08 -6.36 20.48
CA ARG A 100 -6.88 -6.11 21.67
C ARG A 100 -6.75 -4.66 22.11
N GLU A 101 -7.76 -3.89 21.70
CA GLU A 101 -8.33 -2.71 22.38
C GLU A 101 -7.72 -1.30 22.15
N ALA A 102 -8.67 -0.36 21.98
CA ALA A 102 -8.63 1.10 22.01
C ALA A 102 -7.96 1.83 20.83
N GLY A 103 -8.57 2.76 20.09
CA GLY A 103 -9.84 3.49 20.20
C GLY A 103 -9.62 4.86 19.54
N VAL A 104 -10.42 5.23 18.53
CA VAL A 104 -10.48 6.61 17.99
C VAL A 104 -11.92 6.94 17.63
N ASP A 105 -12.43 8.02 18.23
CA ASP A 105 -13.77 8.55 18.10
C ASP A 105 -14.13 9.04 16.67
N ASP A 106 -15.24 8.51 16.17
CA ASP A 106 -16.43 9.24 15.70
C ASP A 106 -16.32 10.18 14.48
N MET A 107 -16.60 9.64 13.28
CA MET A 107 -17.19 10.41 12.17
C MET A 107 -18.00 9.57 11.17
N PHE A 108 -18.43 8.36 11.54
CA PHE A 108 -19.33 7.56 10.71
C PHE A 108 -20.49 7.10 11.58
N ASP A 109 -21.65 7.71 11.31
CA ASP A 109 -22.97 7.40 11.85
C ASP A 109 -23.11 5.89 12.11
N PRO A 110 -23.32 5.43 13.36
CA PRO A 110 -23.49 4.03 13.63
C PRO A 110 -24.78 3.61 12.94
N THR A 111 -24.62 2.95 11.79
CA THR A 111 -25.73 2.26 11.12
C THR A 111 -26.36 1.38 12.19
N PRO A 112 -27.65 1.54 12.52
CA PRO A 112 -28.25 0.75 13.59
C PRO A 112 -28.04 -0.72 13.25
N GLU A 113 -27.41 -1.47 14.15
CA GLU A 113 -27.24 -2.92 13.99
C GLU A 113 -28.64 -3.50 13.74
N PRO A 114 -28.87 -4.12 12.57
CA PRO A 114 -30.16 -4.74 12.31
C PRO A 114 -30.31 -5.88 13.30
N GLU A 115 -31.38 -5.87 14.09
CA GLU A 115 -31.69 -7.00 14.97
C GLU A 115 -31.68 -8.31 14.16
N PRO A 116 -31.12 -9.40 14.70
CA PRO A 116 -30.96 -10.65 13.97
C PRO A 116 -32.35 -11.18 13.56
N ALA A 117 -32.64 -11.10 12.27
CA ALA A 117 -33.97 -11.33 11.72
C ALA A 117 -34.42 -12.81 11.71
N ALA A 118 -33.59 -13.75 12.20
CA ALA A 118 -33.97 -15.16 12.26
C ALA A 118 -33.19 -15.91 13.35
N SER A 119 -33.90 -16.68 14.19
CA SER A 119 -33.30 -17.70 15.05
C SER A 119 -32.49 -18.71 14.20
N PRO A 120 -31.42 -19.34 14.73
CA PRO A 120 -30.66 -20.38 14.01
C PRO A 120 -31.51 -21.54 13.45
N ALA A 121 -32.69 -21.80 14.03
CA ALA A 121 -33.65 -22.76 13.50
C ALA A 121 -34.42 -22.24 12.28
N GLU A 122 -34.76 -20.95 12.28
CA GLU A 122 -35.46 -20.26 11.19
C GLU A 122 -34.52 -20.08 9.99
N ALA A 123 -33.26 -19.73 10.23
CA ALA A 123 -32.24 -19.63 9.19
C ALA A 123 -32.01 -20.99 8.48
N ARG A 124 -31.95 -22.09 9.23
CA ARG A 124 -31.93 -23.46 8.66
C ARG A 124 -33.17 -23.76 7.80
N GLY A 125 -34.36 -23.39 8.27
CA GLY A 125 -35.60 -23.54 7.52
C GLY A 125 -35.59 -22.75 6.20
N GLN A 126 -35.10 -21.52 6.23
CA GLN A 126 -34.96 -20.67 5.04
C GLN A 126 -33.96 -21.25 4.04
N GLY A 127 -32.87 -21.88 4.49
CA GLY A 127 -31.91 -22.56 3.63
C GLY A 127 -32.52 -23.75 2.90
N ALA A 128 -33.26 -24.60 3.63
CA ALA A 128 -33.97 -25.74 3.05
C ALA A 128 -35.03 -25.30 2.03
N GLU A 129 -35.80 -24.25 2.33
CA GLU A 129 -36.78 -23.69 1.39
C GLU A 129 -36.11 -23.07 0.16
N ALA A 130 -34.96 -22.40 0.34
CA ALA A 130 -34.20 -21.84 -0.77
C ALA A 130 -33.79 -22.93 -1.78
N PHE A 131 -33.33 -24.09 -1.31
CA PHE A 131 -33.05 -25.24 -2.19
C PHE A 131 -34.30 -25.72 -2.92
N ARG A 132 -35.42 -25.93 -2.21
CA ARG A 132 -36.70 -26.34 -2.85
C ARG A 132 -37.20 -25.34 -3.89
N SER A 133 -36.93 -24.05 -3.67
CA SER A 133 -37.27 -22.98 -4.59
C SER A 133 -36.28 -22.82 -5.78
N GLY A 134 -35.22 -23.63 -5.82
CA GLY A 134 -34.22 -23.64 -6.90
C GLY A 134 -33.14 -22.55 -6.77
N LYS A 135 -33.05 -21.85 -5.63
CA LYS A 135 -32.01 -20.84 -5.38
C LYS A 135 -30.68 -21.50 -5.07
N ARG A 136 -29.59 -20.87 -5.51
CA ARG A 136 -28.21 -21.36 -5.29
C ARG A 136 -27.73 -20.98 -3.90
N VAL A 137 -26.80 -21.75 -3.32
CA VAL A 137 -26.18 -21.43 -2.02
C VAL A 137 -25.49 -20.05 -2.00
N THR A 138 -25.06 -19.55 -3.17
CA THR A 138 -24.47 -18.21 -3.32
C THR A 138 -25.48 -17.06 -3.13
N GLU A 139 -26.77 -17.36 -3.12
CA GLU A 139 -27.87 -16.40 -2.91
C GLU A 139 -28.30 -16.35 -1.44
N ASN A 140 -27.42 -16.77 -0.52
CA ASN A 140 -27.64 -16.67 0.92
C ASN A 140 -27.92 -15.21 1.31
N PRO A 141 -29.06 -14.91 1.97
CA PRO A 141 -29.45 -13.53 2.30
C PRO A 141 -28.64 -12.93 3.46
N PHE A 142 -27.90 -13.74 4.23
CA PHE A 142 -27.13 -13.28 5.38
C PHE A 142 -25.69 -12.87 4.99
N PRO A 143 -25.20 -11.69 5.44
CA PRO A 143 -23.86 -11.22 5.11
C PRO A 143 -22.77 -12.07 5.76
N ALA A 144 -21.55 -12.03 5.20
CA ALA A 144 -20.40 -12.73 5.75
C ALA A 144 -20.10 -12.25 7.19
N GLY A 145 -20.01 -13.19 8.14
CA GLY A 145 -19.82 -12.91 9.56
C GLY A 145 -21.08 -13.05 10.42
N ASP A 146 -22.27 -13.13 9.81
CA ASP A 146 -23.53 -13.36 10.53
C ASP A 146 -23.65 -14.85 10.95
N PRO A 147 -23.90 -15.16 12.24
CA PRO A 147 -24.16 -16.53 12.70
C PRO A 147 -25.30 -17.26 11.95
N ALA A 148 -26.32 -16.53 11.50
CA ALA A 148 -27.44 -17.10 10.76
C ALA A 148 -27.04 -17.59 9.36
N ARG A 149 -25.95 -17.05 8.79
CA ARG A 149 -25.44 -17.46 7.47
C ARG A 149 -25.03 -18.94 7.46
N ALA A 150 -24.33 -19.38 8.51
CA ALA A 150 -23.89 -20.77 8.65
C ALA A 150 -25.08 -21.73 8.84
N SER A 151 -26.08 -21.34 9.64
CA SER A 151 -27.32 -22.10 9.82
C SER A 151 -28.12 -22.20 8.52
N TRP A 152 -28.17 -21.15 7.70
CA TRP A 152 -28.81 -21.21 6.39
C TRP A 152 -28.08 -22.14 5.42
N ASP A 153 -26.75 -22.07 5.35
CA ASP A 153 -25.93 -22.96 4.50
C ASP A 153 -26.12 -24.44 4.91
N GLU A 154 -26.18 -24.73 6.22
CA GLU A 154 -26.46 -26.07 6.77
C GLU A 154 -27.83 -26.61 6.31
N GLY A 155 -28.87 -25.78 6.36
CA GLY A 155 -30.22 -26.16 5.92
C GLY A 155 -30.31 -26.41 4.40
N TRP A 156 -29.64 -25.58 3.60
CA TRP A 156 -29.58 -25.72 2.15
C TRP A 156 -28.86 -27.02 1.74
N CYS A 157 -27.71 -27.31 2.35
CA CYS A 157 -26.94 -28.52 2.11
C CYS A 157 -27.70 -29.79 2.53
N SER A 158 -28.31 -29.76 3.73
CA SER A 158 -29.11 -30.88 4.26
C SER A 158 -30.27 -31.26 3.34
N GLU A 159 -31.00 -30.26 2.80
CA GLU A 159 -32.10 -30.50 1.86
C GLU A 159 -31.59 -30.95 0.48
N ALA A 160 -30.40 -30.50 0.05
CA ALA A 160 -29.74 -30.96 -1.16
C ALA A 160 -29.23 -32.41 -1.08
N GLY A 161 -29.28 -33.04 0.10
CA GLY A 161 -28.73 -34.37 0.35
C GLY A 161 -27.21 -34.41 0.29
N SER A 162 -26.57 -33.26 0.52
CA SER A 162 -25.12 -33.07 0.49
C SER A 162 -24.66 -32.51 1.83
N ASP A 163 -23.52 -32.97 2.33
CA ASP A 163 -22.91 -32.42 3.55
C ASP A 163 -22.07 -31.15 3.24
N GLY A 164 -22.23 -30.56 2.05
CA GLY A 164 -21.44 -29.42 1.56
C GLY A 164 -19.97 -29.74 1.27
N MET A 165 -19.52 -30.96 1.62
CA MET A 165 -18.13 -31.44 1.49
C MET A 165 -18.01 -32.68 0.58
N ASP A 166 -19.03 -32.94 -0.24
CA ASP A 166 -19.03 -34.07 -1.16
C ASP A 166 -17.95 -33.94 -2.23
N ILE A 167 -17.01 -34.87 -2.21
CA ILE A 167 -15.98 -34.96 -3.25
C ILE A 167 -16.67 -35.40 -4.55
N PRO A 168 -16.55 -34.62 -5.63
CA PRO A 168 -17.08 -34.99 -6.94
C PRO A 168 -16.62 -36.39 -7.33
N PRO A 169 -17.45 -37.20 -8.00
CA PRO A 169 -17.13 -38.58 -8.34
C PRO A 169 -15.80 -38.72 -9.12
N GLU A 170 -15.44 -37.71 -9.90
CA GLU A 170 -14.17 -37.64 -10.64
C GLU A 170 -12.93 -37.57 -9.75
N TRP A 171 -13.08 -37.08 -8.51
CA TRP A 171 -11.97 -36.85 -7.57
C TRP A 171 -11.97 -37.86 -6.41
N ARG A 172 -12.90 -38.82 -6.41
CA ARG A 172 -12.93 -39.91 -5.44
C ARG A 172 -11.80 -40.89 -5.75
N ARG A 173 -10.97 -41.19 -4.75
CA ARG A 173 -9.87 -42.16 -4.88
C ARG A 173 -10.44 -43.58 -5.05
N SER A 174 -9.92 -44.34 -6.01
CA SER A 174 -10.27 -45.75 -6.17
C SER A 174 -9.84 -46.57 -4.94
N PRO A 175 -10.68 -47.50 -4.43
CA PRO A 175 -10.32 -48.31 -3.27
C PRO A 175 -9.14 -49.24 -3.58
N LYS A 176 -8.19 -49.35 -2.64
CA LYS A 176 -7.00 -50.20 -2.76
C LYS A 176 -7.44 -51.68 -2.67
N LYS A 177 -7.05 -52.49 -3.66
CA LYS A 177 -7.34 -53.94 -3.71
C LYS A 177 -6.79 -54.60 -2.43
N ALA A 178 -7.65 -55.23 -1.63
CA ALA A 178 -7.24 -55.90 -0.40
C ALA A 178 -6.25 -57.03 -0.72
N GLU A 179 -5.07 -57.01 -0.10
CA GLU A 179 -4.10 -58.09 -0.17
C GLU A 179 -4.70 -59.33 0.50
N LYS A 180 -4.71 -60.42 -0.26
CA LYS A 180 -5.14 -61.75 0.15
C LYS A 180 -4.12 -62.25 1.18
N GLY A 181 -4.50 -62.29 2.45
CA GLY A 181 -3.67 -62.82 3.52
C GLY A 181 -3.27 -64.27 3.24
N ASP A 182 -1.97 -64.55 3.35
CA ASP A 182 -1.42 -65.89 3.46
C ASP A 182 -2.01 -66.57 4.70
N GLU A 183 -2.67 -67.71 4.49
CA GLU A 183 -3.12 -68.63 5.53
C GLU A 183 -2.02 -69.68 5.70
N ALA A 184 -1.52 -69.79 6.93
CA ALA A 184 -0.46 -70.71 7.36
C ALA A 184 -0.98 -72.14 7.56
#